data_AF-A0A7S8FDD1-F1
#
_entry.id   AF-A0A7S8FDD1-F1
#
_cell.length_a   1.000
_cell.length_b   1.000
_cell.length_c   1.000
_cell.angle_alpha   90.00
_cell.angle_beta   90.00
_cell.angle_gamma   90.00
#
_symmetry.space_group_name_H-M   'P 1'
#
loop_
_entity.id
_entity.type
_entity.pdbx_description
1 polymer ?
#
loop_
_entity_poly.entity_id
_entity_poly.type
_entity_poly.pdbx_seq_one_letter_code
_entity_poly.pdbx_strand_id
1 'polypeptide(L)' 'MGRGGRKPGEPIYLRRHMIVLILAVIVPLVILQLYKIYVGPLSFDFQLGVGLFFSIILGIALHLAYRSSAKNQP' A
#
# COMPACT_ATOMS: atom_id res chain seq x y z
N MET A 1 25.14 -24.68 10.00
CA MET A 1 24.61 -23.53 9.23
C MET A 1 23.65 -24.04 8.16
N GLY A 2 22.40 -24.32 8.53
CA GLY A 2 21.37 -24.70 7.56
C GLY A 2 20.86 -23.45 6.88
N ARG A 3 21.28 -23.20 5.63
CA ARG A 3 20.60 -22.21 4.77
C ARG A 3 19.21 -22.78 4.48
N GLY A 4 18.21 -22.32 5.25
CA GLY A 4 16.80 -22.58 4.98
C GLY A 4 16.44 -22.05 3.61
N GLY A 5 16.55 -22.92 2.60
CA GLY A 5 16.03 -22.66 1.26
C GLY A 5 14.52 -22.51 1.37
N ARG A 6 14.02 -21.32 1.06
CA ARG A 6 12.58 -21.03 1.07
C ARG A 6 11.89 -21.88 0.01
N LYS A 7 10.80 -22.54 0.39
CA LYS A 7 9.99 -23.33 -0.55
C LYS A 7 9.26 -22.38 -1.51
N PRO A 8 9.19 -22.68 -2.82
CA PRO A 8 8.36 -21.93 -3.76
C PRO A 8 6.89 -22.06 -3.30
N GLY A 9 6.26 -20.95 -2.90
CA GLY A 9 4.89 -20.94 -2.39
C GLY A 9 4.72 -20.71 -0.89
N GLU A 10 5.79 -20.47 -0.12
CA GLU A 10 5.64 -20.07 1.28
C GLU A 10 4.98 -18.68 1.40
N PRO A 11 3.93 -18.52 2.25
CA PRO A 11 3.15 -17.28 2.40
C PRO A 11 3.89 -16.15 3.13
N ILE A 12 5.22 -16.12 3.03
CA ILE A 12 6.13 -15.16 3.68
C ILE A 12 5.87 -13.73 3.22
N TYR A 13 5.30 -13.54 2.02
CA TYR A 13 4.94 -12.22 1.51
C TYR A 13 3.48 -11.83 1.77
N LEU A 14 2.57 -12.76 2.03
CA LEU A 14 1.13 -12.49 2.09
C LEU A 14 0.76 -11.62 3.30
N ARG A 15 1.30 -11.95 4.48
CA ARG A 15 1.03 -11.15 5.70
C ARG A 15 1.54 -9.72 5.55
N ARG A 16 2.76 -9.54 5.00
CA ARG A 16 3.33 -8.21 4.76
C ARG A 16 2.54 -7.46 3.67
N HIS A 17 2.05 -8.17 2.66
CA HIS A 17 1.18 -7.63 1.61
C HIS A 17 -0.12 -7.11 2.19
N MET A 18 -0.80 -7.92 3.00
CA MET A 18 -2.02 -7.51 3.70
C MET A 18 -1.79 -6.28 4.58
N ILE A 19 -0.69 -6.21 5.33
CA ILE A 19 -0.38 -5.06 6.19
C ILE A 19 -0.17 -3.79 5.36
N VAL A 20 0.62 -3.87 4.28
CA VAL A 20 0.86 -2.72 3.38
C VAL A 20 -0.44 -2.30 2.69
N LEU A 21 -1.28 -3.26 2.28
CA LEU A 21 -2.58 -3.01 1.66
C LEU A 21 -3.59 -2.39 2.65
N ILE A 22 -3.52 -2.74 3.93
CA ILE A 22 -4.35 -2.14 4.97
C ILE A 22 -3.88 -0.70 5.24
N LEU A 23 -2.57 -0.49 5.41
CA LEU A 23 -1.99 0.85 5.60
C LEU A 23 -2.30 1.78 4.43
N ALA A 24 -2.15 1.26 3.22
CA ALA A 24 -2.55 1.86 1.96
C ALA A 24 -3.96 2.49 1.96
N VAL A 25 -4.92 1.80 2.56
CA VAL A 25 -6.32 2.24 2.58
C VAL A 25 -6.58 3.15 3.78
N ILE A 26 -5.98 2.85 4.93
CA ILE A 26 -6.22 3.59 6.18
C ILE A 26 -5.51 4.94 6.16
N VAL A 27 -4.27 5.02 5.68
CA VAL A 27 -3.45 6.25 5.73
C VAL A 27 -4.11 7.42 5.00
N PRO A 28 -4.61 7.30 3.75
CA PRO A 28 -5.28 8.41 3.07
C PRO A 28 -6.54 8.87 3.81
N LEU A 29 -7.33 7.94 4.35
CA LEU A 29 -8.54 8.24 5.10
C LEU A 29 -8.22 9.02 6.38
N VAL A 30 -7.23 8.56 7.15
CA VAL A 30 -6.80 9.21 8.39
C VAL A 30 -6.25 10.61 8.12
N ILE A 31 -5.43 10.78 7.07
CA ILE A 31 -4.90 12.09 6.67
C ILE A 31 -6.03 13.06 6.31
N LEU A 32 -7.00 12.62 5.51
CA LEU A 32 -8.17 13.42 5.15
C LEU A 32 -9.02 13.79 6.36
N GLN A 33 -9.23 12.85 7.28
CA GLN A 33 -9.98 13.08 8.51
C GLN A 33 -9.27 14.10 9.41
N LEU A 34 -7.96 13.95 9.61
CA LEU A 34 -7.13 14.88 10.38
C LEU A 34 -7.17 16.28 9.77
N TYR A 35 -7.02 16.40 8.45
CA TYR A 35 -7.11 17.70 7.79
C TYR A 35 -8.46 18.38 8.02
N LYS A 36 -9.56 17.62 7.93
CA LYS A 36 -10.90 18.13 8.21
C LYS A 36 -11.05 18.65 9.64
N ILE A 37 -10.39 18.00 10.61
CA ILE A 37 -10.43 18.38 12.03
C ILE A 37 -9.60 19.65 12.29
N TYR A 38 -8.42 19.77 11.69
CA TYR A 38 -7.46 20.85 12.01
C TYR A 38 -7.56 22.10 11.12
N VAL A 39 -8.02 21.96 9.87
CA VAL A 39 -7.96 23.06 8.88
C VAL A 39 -9.36 23.50 8.43
N GLY A 40 -10.28 22.56 8.21
CA GLY A 40 -11.64 22.86 7.76
C GLY A 40 -12.12 21.96 6.61
N PRO A 41 -13.35 22.15 6.12
CA PRO A 41 -13.94 21.29 5.10
C PRO A 41 -13.15 21.38 3.79
N LEU A 42 -12.65 20.24 3.33
CA LEU A 42 -12.02 20.10 2.01
C LEU A 42 -13.07 20.15 0.91
N SER A 43 -12.78 20.86 -0.18
CA SER A 43 -13.57 20.80 -1.40
C SER A 43 -13.49 19.40 -2.02
N PHE A 44 -14.58 18.98 -2.67
CA PHE A 44 -14.68 17.67 -3.30
C PHE A 44 -13.57 17.42 -4.33
N ASP A 45 -13.20 18.44 -5.10
CA ASP A 45 -12.12 18.38 -6.10
C ASP A 45 -10.77 18.07 -5.46
N PHE A 46 -10.48 18.66 -4.29
CA PHE A 46 -9.24 18.41 -3.56
C PHE A 46 -9.22 17.00 -2.98
N GLN A 47 -10.37 16.55 -2.48
CA GLN A 47 -10.53 15.19 -1.93
C GLN A 47 -10.36 14.12 -3.02
N LEU A 48 -10.88 14.34 -4.22
CA LEU A 48 -10.63 13.50 -5.39
C LEU A 48 -9.16 13.53 -5.81
N GLY A 49 -8.53 14.70 -5.87
CA GLY A 49 -7.12 14.86 -6.24
C GLY A 49 -6.19 14.10 -5.30
N VAL A 50 -6.39 14.24 -3.98
CA VAL A 50 -5.63 13.51 -2.96
C VAL A 50 -5.85 12.00 -3.08
N GLY A 51 -7.10 11.54 -3.24
CA GLY A 51 -7.41 10.12 -3.41
C GLY A 51 -6.71 9.52 -4.63
N LEU A 52 -6.75 10.21 -5.78
CA LEU A 52 -6.11 9.79 -7.01
C LEU A 52 -4.58 9.73 -6.87
N PHE A 53 -3.99 10.77 -6.28
CA PHE A 53 -2.55 10.85 -6.04
C PHE A 53 -2.05 9.69 -5.18
N PHE A 54 -2.73 9.42 -4.06
CA PHE A 54 -2.39 8.29 -3.19
C PHE A 54 -2.58 6.95 -3.89
N SER A 55 -3.62 6.79 -4.71
CA SER A 55 -3.88 5.55 -5.46
C SER A 55 -2.75 5.25 -6.45
N ILE A 56 -2.25 6.27 -7.17
CA ILE A 56 -1.13 6.13 -8.11
C ILE A 56 0.17 5.77 -7.38
N ILE A 57 0.54 6.53 -6.35
CA ILE A 57 1.76 6.27 -5.56
C ILE A 57 1.72 4.87 -4.98
N LEU A 58 0.57 4.47 -4.45
CA LEU A 58 0.42 3.18 -3.83
C LEU A 58 0.45 2.03 -4.83
N GLY A 59 -0.21 2.19 -5.99
CA GLY A 59 -0.12 1.22 -7.08
C GLY A 59 1.33 1.01 -7.53
N ILE A 60 2.12 2.08 -7.64
CA ILE A 60 3.54 2.02 -7.97
C ILE A 60 4.34 1.36 -6.85
N ALA A 61 4.10 1.73 -5.58
CA ALA A 61 4.80 1.16 -4.43
C ALA A 61 4.54 -0.34 -4.31
N LEU A 62 3.29 -0.78 -4.51
CA LEU A 62 2.92 -2.19 -4.61
C LEU A 62 3.63 -2.85 -5.79
N HIS A 63 3.57 -2.27 -6.98
CA HIS A 63 4.21 -2.84 -8.16
C HIS A 63 5.72 -3.03 -7.95
N LEU A 64 6.44 -2.05 -7.40
CA LEU A 64 7.87 -2.13 -7.14
C LEU A 64 8.21 -3.11 -6.02
N ALA A 65 7.47 -3.07 -4.90
CA ALA A 65 7.69 -3.97 -3.77
C ALA A 65 7.47 -5.45 -4.14
N TYR A 66 6.55 -5.72 -5.07
CA TYR A 66 6.17 -7.07 -5.46
C TYR A 66 6.64 -7.48 -6.85
N ARG A 67 7.41 -6.64 -7.55
CA ARG A 67 8.13 -6.99 -8.80
C ARG A 67 9.00 -8.24 -8.62
N SER A 68 9.54 -8.43 -7.41
CA SER A 68 10.30 -9.64 -7.04
C SER A 68 9.42 -10.90 -6.92
N SER A 69 8.13 -10.78 -6.56
CA SER A 69 7.21 -11.93 -6.50
C SER A 69 6.83 -12.40 -7.90
N ALA A 70 6.61 -11.49 -8.84
CA ALA A 70 6.27 -11.83 -10.24
C ALA A 70 7.42 -12.52 -11.00
N LYS A 71 8.68 -12.21 -10.66
CA LYS A 71 9.86 -12.88 -11.24
C LYS A 71 10.18 -14.26 -10.66
N ASN A 72 9.51 -14.66 -9.57
CA ASN A 72 9.82 -15.89 -8.85
C ASN A 72 8.78 -17.00 -9.08
N GLN A 73 7.86 -16.82 -10.04
CA GLN A 73 7.03 -17.91 -10.55
C GLN A 73 7.76 -18.53 -11.76
N PRO A 74 8.09 -19.84 -11.71
CA PRO A 74 8.64 -20.57 -12.86
C PRO A 74 7.57 -20.78 -13.95
#